data_AF-M3VB03-F1
#
_entry.id   AF-M3VB03-F1
#
_cell.length_a   1.000
_cell.length_b   1.000
_cell.length_c   1.000
_cell.angle_alpha   90.00
_cell.angle_beta   90.00
_cell.angle_gamma   90.00
#
_symmetry.space_group_name_H-M   'P 1'
#
loop_
_entity.id
_entity.type
_entity.pdbx_description
1 polymer ?
#
loop_
_entity_poly.entity_id
_entity_poly.type
_entity_poly.pdbx_seq_one_letter_code
_entity_poly.pdbx_strand_id
1 'polypeptide(L)'
;MSCVVSKRTEIIGRWTATLPGDVTAHIAVAANDGQHALIYNDAGDWDALAFAYDEESARRIAKLIAHLVAMPEHLRIGGDTILSDADADHPGVEWIAPTEVVDDPDPAVRLTGPGTRRLWVLPSTDGDVFGLLDPDEEPRDIAEFVSAPAADAFIAFLDALLGDRAYGEK
;
A
#
# COMPACT_ATOMS: atom_id res chain seq x y z
N MET A 1 -1.47 42.32 10.84
CA MET A 1 -0.31 41.67 10.17
C MET A 1 -0.49 40.17 10.39
N SER A 2 -1.09 39.47 9.43
CA SER A 2 -1.37 38.03 9.58
C SER A 2 -0.08 37.26 9.32
N CYS A 3 0.40 36.52 10.31
CA CYS A 3 1.53 35.61 10.16
C CYS A 3 1.02 34.40 9.37
N VAL A 4 1.33 34.35 8.07
CA VAL A 4 1.15 33.12 7.30
C VAL A 4 2.25 32.18 7.77
N VAL A 5 1.93 31.34 8.75
CA VAL A 5 2.73 30.15 9.06
C VAL A 5 2.56 29.25 7.84
N SER A 6 3.52 29.29 6.92
CA SER A 6 3.63 28.28 5.86
C SER A 6 3.86 26.95 6.57
N LYS A 7 2.80 26.17 6.74
CA LYS A 7 2.91 24.83 7.30
C LYS A 7 3.68 24.00 6.27
N ARG A 8 4.82 23.46 6.69
CA ARG A 8 5.65 22.61 5.83
C ARG A 8 4.93 21.29 5.61
N THR A 9 5.03 20.77 4.40
CA THR A 9 4.70 19.37 4.09
C THR A 9 5.50 18.45 5.02
N GLU A 10 4.82 17.58 5.75
CA GLU A 10 5.42 16.51 6.53
C GLU A 10 5.45 15.24 5.68
N ILE A 11 6.58 14.53 5.67
CA ILE A 11 6.70 13.20 5.07
C ILE A 11 6.68 12.19 6.20
N ILE A 12 5.61 11.38 6.26
CA ILE A 12 5.39 10.37 7.30
C ILE A 12 6.20 9.10 6.98
N GLY A 13 6.31 8.75 5.70
CA GLY A 13 7.11 7.63 5.22
C GLY A 13 7.43 7.79 3.74
N ARG A 14 8.55 7.20 3.29
CA ARG A 14 9.00 7.24 1.89
C ARG A 14 9.72 5.96 1.54
N TRP A 15 9.45 5.44 0.34
CA TRP A 15 10.07 4.24 -0.21
C TRP A 15 10.50 4.48 -1.65
N THR A 16 11.40 3.63 -2.13
CA THR A 16 11.93 3.67 -3.49
C THR A 16 11.98 2.26 -4.02
N ALA A 17 11.52 2.06 -5.25
CA ALA A 17 11.54 0.78 -5.94
C ALA A 17 12.02 0.96 -7.38
N THR A 18 12.55 -0.12 -7.98
CA THR A 18 12.87 -0.17 -9.40
C THR A 18 11.78 -0.96 -10.10
N LEU A 19 10.96 -0.27 -10.90
CA LEU A 19 9.92 -0.87 -11.70
C LEU A 19 10.51 -1.59 -12.93
N PRO A 20 9.75 -2.47 -13.60
CA PRO A 20 10.15 -3.06 -14.88
C PRO A 20 10.62 -2.00 -15.90
N GLY A 21 11.72 -2.29 -16.59
CA GLY A 21 12.35 -1.32 -17.51
C GLY A 21 13.33 -0.35 -16.85
N ASP A 22 13.84 -0.69 -15.65
CA ASP A 22 14.84 0.08 -14.89
C ASP A 22 14.38 1.50 -14.52
N VAL A 23 13.06 1.68 -14.36
CA VAL A 23 12.48 2.96 -13.94
C VAL A 23 12.55 3.07 -12.42
N THR A 24 13.23 4.09 -11.92
CA THR A 24 13.23 4.39 -10.47
C THR A 24 11.95 5.13 -10.12
N ALA A 25 11.16 4.56 -9.22
CA ALA A 25 9.95 5.15 -8.70
C ALA A 25 10.05 5.42 -7.20
N HIS A 26 9.25 6.36 -6.72
CA HIS A 26 9.13 6.71 -5.32
C HIS A 26 7.66 6.78 -4.93
N ILE A 27 7.33 6.29 -3.73
CA ILE A 27 6.10 6.68 -3.04
C ILE A 27 6.44 7.36 -1.72
N ALA A 28 5.57 8.26 -1.30
CA ALA A 28 5.61 8.81 0.04
C ALA A 28 4.19 8.98 0.59
N VAL A 29 4.05 8.84 1.90
CA VAL A 29 2.86 9.32 2.61
C VAL A 29 3.18 10.70 3.15
N ALA A 30 2.42 11.70 2.71
CA ALA A 30 2.64 13.09 3.02
C ALA A 30 1.42 13.73 3.67
N ALA A 31 1.66 14.70 4.55
CA ALA A 31 0.64 15.53 5.16
C ALA A 31 0.92 17.01 4.83
N ASN A 32 -0.11 17.72 4.37
CA ASN A 32 -0.03 19.16 4.11
C ASN A 32 -1.38 19.84 4.40
N ASP A 33 -1.38 20.87 5.23
CA ASP A 33 -2.58 21.68 5.55
C ASP A 33 -3.83 20.87 5.96
N GLY A 34 -3.63 19.75 6.68
CA GLY A 34 -4.71 18.87 7.13
C GLY A 34 -5.19 17.87 6.08
N GLN A 35 -4.64 17.92 4.87
CA GLN A 35 -4.80 16.86 3.87
C GLN A 35 -3.67 15.84 4.00
N HIS A 36 -4.00 14.58 3.78
CA HIS A 36 -3.08 13.46 3.88
C HIS A 36 -3.17 12.65 2.59
N ALA A 37 -2.05 12.39 1.95
CA ALA A 37 -2.03 11.74 0.65
C ALA A 37 -0.89 10.74 0.55
N LEU A 38 -1.16 9.66 -0.18
CA LEU A 38 -0.13 8.82 -0.77
C LEU A 38 0.24 9.44 -2.12
N ILE A 39 1.50 9.83 -2.27
CA ILE A 39 2.02 10.47 -3.48
C ILE A 39 3.07 9.58 -4.16
N TYR A 40 3.17 9.70 -5.47
CA TYR A 40 4.02 8.88 -6.34
C TYR A 40 4.81 9.73 -7.33
N ASN A 41 6.00 9.25 -7.70
CA ASN A 41 6.88 9.89 -8.66
C ASN A 41 7.75 8.85 -9.37
N ASP A 42 7.66 8.76 -10.70
CA ASP A 42 8.52 7.93 -11.56
C ASP A 42 9.14 8.70 -12.74
N ALA A 43 8.63 9.89 -13.05
CA ALA A 43 9.01 10.68 -14.22
C ALA A 43 9.32 12.16 -13.92
N GLY A 44 9.48 12.54 -12.64
CA GLY A 44 9.92 13.87 -12.23
C GLY A 44 8.87 14.73 -11.54
N ASP A 45 7.58 14.50 -11.82
CA ASP A 45 6.46 15.16 -11.13
C ASP A 45 5.83 14.25 -10.05
N TRP A 46 5.34 14.86 -8.97
CA TRP A 46 4.67 14.14 -7.89
C TRP A 46 3.16 14.19 -8.06
N ASP A 47 2.54 13.03 -8.15
CA ASP A 47 1.09 12.87 -8.30
C ASP A 47 0.49 12.21 -7.07
N ALA A 48 -0.75 12.58 -6.72
CA ALA A 48 -1.50 11.89 -5.67
C ALA A 48 -2.04 10.56 -6.22
N LEU A 49 -1.73 9.46 -5.55
CA LEU A 49 -2.35 8.16 -5.83
C LEU A 49 -3.64 7.99 -5.04
N ALA A 50 -3.62 8.34 -3.75
CA ALA A 50 -4.75 8.18 -2.85
C ALA A 50 -4.78 9.28 -1.79
N PHE A 51 -5.96 9.57 -1.27
CA PHE A 51 -6.15 10.44 -0.12
C PHE A 51 -6.50 9.61 1.11
N ALA A 52 -5.71 9.76 2.17
CA ALA A 52 -6.04 9.16 3.46
C ALA A 52 -7.14 9.99 4.14
N TYR A 53 -8.06 9.30 4.81
CA TYR A 53 -9.23 9.97 5.40
C TYR A 53 -8.84 10.95 6.52
N ASP A 54 -7.78 10.63 7.26
CA ASP A 54 -7.26 11.46 8.35
C ASP A 54 -5.77 11.19 8.62
N GLU A 55 -5.21 11.87 9.63
CA GLU A 55 -3.82 11.71 10.03
C GLU A 55 -3.51 10.29 10.55
N GLU A 56 -4.45 9.68 11.27
CA GLU A 56 -4.26 8.33 11.82
C GLU A 56 -4.15 7.32 10.70
N SER A 57 -5.04 7.41 9.72
CA SER A 57 -5.06 6.62 8.50
C SER A 57 -3.76 6.77 7.72
N ALA A 58 -3.24 7.99 7.56
CA ALA A 58 -1.97 8.24 6.91
C ALA A 58 -0.79 7.56 7.65
N ARG A 59 -0.75 7.67 8.98
CA ARG A 59 0.25 6.99 9.81
C ARG A 59 0.13 5.47 9.72
N ARG A 60 -1.09 4.95 9.62
CA ARG A 60 -1.38 3.52 9.47
C ARG A 60 -0.89 2.99 8.13
N ILE A 61 -1.18 3.67 7.01
CA ILE A 61 -0.64 3.35 5.68
C ILE A 61 0.89 3.26 5.74
N ALA A 62 1.54 4.29 6.31
CA ALA A 62 2.99 4.33 6.37
C ALA A 62 3.57 3.19 7.22
N LYS A 63 2.91 2.87 8.34
CA LYS A 63 3.28 1.76 9.22
C LYS A 63 3.11 0.40 8.54
N LEU A 64 2.03 0.19 7.79
CA LEU A 64 1.78 -1.05 7.06
C LEU A 64 2.83 -1.27 5.96
N ILE A 65 3.11 -0.25 5.14
CA ILE A 65 4.15 -0.36 4.09
C ILE A 65 5.51 -0.63 4.74
N ALA A 66 5.87 0.09 5.81
CA ALA A 66 7.12 -0.16 6.53
C ALA A 66 7.19 -1.58 7.10
N HIS A 67 6.08 -2.09 7.63
CA HIS A 67 5.98 -3.45 8.15
C HIS A 67 6.19 -4.49 7.05
N LEU A 68 5.46 -4.37 5.93
CA LEU A 68 5.64 -5.24 4.76
C LEU A 68 7.11 -5.23 4.33
N VAL A 69 7.74 -4.07 4.14
CA VAL A 69 9.15 -3.98 3.72
C VAL A 69 10.12 -4.66 4.70
N ALA A 70 9.81 -4.63 6.00
CA ALA A 70 10.66 -5.21 7.04
C ALA A 70 10.55 -6.75 7.14
N MET A 71 9.46 -7.34 6.65
CA MET A 71 9.25 -8.78 6.73
C MET A 71 9.96 -9.53 5.59
N PRO A 72 10.54 -10.71 5.85
CA PRO A 72 11.20 -11.53 4.85
C PRO A 72 10.23 -12.34 3.99
N GLU A 73 9.06 -12.68 4.53
CA GLU A 73 7.99 -13.40 3.80
C GLU A 73 6.74 -12.56 3.63
N HIS A 74 6.11 -12.76 2.47
CA HIS A 74 4.79 -12.21 2.15
C HIS A 74 3.95 -13.26 1.43
N LEU A 75 2.64 -13.15 1.49
CA LEU A 75 1.71 -13.76 0.55
C LEU A 75 1.04 -12.63 -0.23
N ARG A 76 0.93 -12.82 -1.54
CA ARG A 76 0.29 -11.90 -2.47
C ARG A 76 -0.92 -12.61 -3.08
N ILE A 77 -2.11 -12.05 -2.93
CA ILE A 77 -3.37 -12.55 -3.50
C ILE A 77 -3.93 -11.51 -4.50
N GLY A 78 -4.55 -11.96 -5.59
CA GLY A 78 -5.21 -11.12 -6.61
C GLY A 78 -4.60 -11.27 -8.01
N GLY A 79 -5.10 -10.54 -8.99
CA GLY A 79 -4.48 -10.44 -10.32
C GLY A 79 -3.54 -9.23 -10.44
N ASP A 80 -2.86 -9.04 -11.57
CA ASP A 80 -1.81 -8.00 -11.72
C ASP A 80 -2.32 -6.55 -11.60
N THR A 81 -3.63 -6.31 -11.70
CA THR A 81 -4.26 -4.98 -11.64
C THR A 81 -5.48 -4.96 -10.73
N ILE A 82 -5.92 -3.77 -10.33
CA ILE A 82 -7.03 -3.59 -9.39
C ILE A 82 -8.36 -4.17 -9.87
N LEU A 83 -8.58 -4.18 -11.19
CA LEU A 83 -9.79 -4.75 -11.80
C LEU A 83 -9.58 -6.17 -12.34
N SER A 84 -8.40 -6.76 -12.15
CA SER A 84 -8.21 -8.18 -12.43
C SER A 84 -9.08 -8.99 -11.46
N ASP A 85 -9.95 -9.84 -12.01
CA ASP A 85 -10.85 -10.69 -11.23
C ASP A 85 -11.73 -9.94 -10.21
N ALA A 86 -12.21 -8.73 -10.56
CA ALA A 86 -13.08 -7.93 -9.69
C ALA A 86 -14.39 -8.63 -9.27
N ASP A 87 -14.80 -9.67 -10.01
CA ASP A 87 -15.97 -10.51 -9.71
C ASP A 87 -15.62 -11.79 -8.91
N ALA A 88 -14.35 -11.99 -8.52
CA ALA A 88 -13.94 -13.16 -7.74
C ALA A 88 -14.36 -13.04 -6.26
N ASP A 89 -14.31 -14.17 -5.54
CA ASP A 89 -14.57 -14.23 -4.10
C ASP A 89 -13.59 -13.35 -3.27
N HIS A 90 -12.44 -13.00 -3.85
CA HIS A 90 -11.42 -12.14 -3.27
C HIS A 90 -10.94 -11.09 -4.28
N PRO A 91 -11.71 -10.01 -4.50
CA PRO A 91 -11.40 -9.00 -5.52
C PRO A 91 -10.25 -8.09 -5.13
N GLY A 92 -9.60 -7.49 -6.12
CA GLY A 92 -8.47 -6.58 -5.91
C GLY A 92 -7.18 -7.29 -5.54
N VAL A 93 -6.30 -6.59 -4.81
CA VAL A 93 -4.94 -7.05 -4.54
C VAL A 93 -4.61 -6.93 -3.06
N GLU A 94 -4.22 -8.05 -2.45
CA GLU A 94 -3.87 -8.12 -1.03
C GLU A 94 -2.44 -8.62 -0.80
N TRP A 95 -1.72 -7.93 0.08
CA TRP A 95 -0.46 -8.37 0.64
C TRP A 95 -0.64 -8.74 2.11
N ILE A 96 -0.10 -9.91 2.47
CA ILE A 96 -0.16 -10.47 3.82
C ILE A 96 1.27 -10.74 4.27
N ALA A 97 1.64 -10.26 5.46
CA ALA A 97 2.94 -10.52 6.08
C ALA A 97 2.76 -11.04 7.50
N PRO A 98 3.70 -11.82 8.04
CA PRO A 98 3.67 -12.19 9.44
C PRO A 98 3.87 -10.95 10.33
N THR A 99 3.39 -10.99 11.57
CA THR A 99 3.59 -9.89 12.54
C THR A 99 5.01 -9.86 13.12
N GLU A 100 5.72 -10.99 13.09
CA GLU A 100 7.10 -11.15 13.54
C GLU A 100 7.84 -12.19 12.69
N VAL A 101 9.18 -12.11 12.71
CA VAL A 101 10.04 -13.08 12.01
C VAL A 101 10.21 -14.32 12.89
N VAL A 102 9.83 -15.47 12.35
CA VAL A 102 9.97 -16.77 13.01
C VAL A 102 11.00 -17.62 12.26
N ASP A 103 11.94 -18.21 13.00
CA ASP A 103 12.92 -19.15 12.45
C ASP A 103 12.32 -20.57 12.46
N ASP A 104 11.51 -20.87 11.44
CA ASP A 104 10.94 -22.20 11.20
C ASP A 104 11.27 -22.64 9.76
N PRO A 105 11.61 -23.90 9.48
CA PRO A 105 11.85 -24.34 8.09
C PRO A 105 10.61 -24.26 7.18
N ASP A 106 9.39 -24.33 7.71
CA ASP A 106 8.15 -24.29 6.94
C ASP A 106 7.67 -22.84 6.70
N PRO A 107 7.63 -22.35 5.44
CA PRO A 107 7.15 -21.01 5.14
C PRO A 107 5.70 -20.76 5.56
N ALA A 108 4.85 -21.79 5.57
CA ALA A 108 3.46 -21.63 6.01
C ALA A 108 3.37 -21.33 7.52
N VAL A 109 4.25 -21.94 8.32
CA VAL A 109 4.35 -21.66 9.77
C VAL A 109 4.91 -20.26 9.99
N ARG A 110 5.93 -19.85 9.23
CA ARG A 110 6.49 -18.50 9.33
C ARG A 110 5.44 -17.42 9.02
N LEU A 111 4.58 -17.64 8.04
CA LEU A 111 3.52 -16.69 7.67
C LEU A 111 2.36 -16.65 8.67
N THR A 112 1.90 -17.81 9.16
CA THR A 112 0.62 -17.92 9.89
C THR A 112 0.77 -18.08 11.41
N GLY A 113 1.88 -18.62 11.89
CA GLY A 113 2.15 -18.86 13.31
C GLY A 113 2.06 -17.61 14.20
N PRO A 114 2.73 -16.49 13.85
CA PRO A 114 2.74 -15.27 14.68
C PRO A 114 1.49 -14.39 14.53
N GLY A 115 0.56 -14.77 13.65
CA GLY A 115 -0.48 -13.88 13.15
C GLY A 115 0.01 -13.00 11.99
N THR A 116 -0.93 -12.31 11.34
CA THR A 116 -0.68 -11.60 10.08
C THR A 116 -0.98 -10.11 10.18
N ARG A 117 -0.32 -9.31 9.33
CA ARG A 117 -0.76 -7.98 8.94
C ARG A 117 -1.12 -7.97 7.47
N ARG A 118 -2.21 -7.29 7.13
CA ARG A 118 -2.78 -7.27 5.79
C ARG A 118 -2.87 -5.83 5.27
N LEU A 119 -2.64 -5.68 3.98
CA LEU A 119 -2.87 -4.44 3.24
C LEU A 119 -3.62 -4.82 1.96
N TRP A 120 -4.79 -4.22 1.72
CA TRP A 120 -5.65 -4.62 0.62
C TRP A 120 -6.09 -3.42 -0.20
N VAL A 121 -5.80 -3.44 -1.50
CA VAL A 121 -6.33 -2.51 -2.50
C VAL A 121 -7.58 -3.16 -3.09
N LEU A 122 -8.75 -2.55 -2.88
CA LEU A 122 -10.04 -3.18 -3.12
C LEU A 122 -10.93 -2.31 -4.02
N PRO A 123 -11.44 -2.81 -5.16
CA PRO A 123 -12.45 -2.09 -5.93
C PRO A 123 -13.83 -2.22 -5.25
N SER A 124 -14.65 -1.19 -5.36
CA SER A 124 -16.07 -1.26 -5.02
C SER A 124 -16.81 -2.16 -6.00
N THR A 125 -18.01 -2.61 -5.62
CA THR A 125 -18.84 -3.51 -6.44
C THR A 125 -19.28 -2.90 -7.78
N ASP A 126 -19.37 -1.57 -7.86
CA ASP A 126 -19.65 -0.85 -9.11
C ASP A 126 -18.38 -0.54 -9.93
N GLY A 127 -17.18 -0.79 -9.37
CA GLY A 127 -15.90 -0.54 -10.03
C GLY A 127 -15.52 0.94 -10.13
N ASP A 128 -16.25 1.84 -9.46
CA ASP A 128 -16.05 3.29 -9.55
C ASP A 128 -15.20 3.85 -8.41
N VAL A 129 -15.07 3.13 -7.30
CA VAL A 129 -14.31 3.51 -6.11
C VAL A 129 -13.24 2.47 -5.83
N PHE A 130 -12.07 2.92 -5.39
CA PHE A 130 -10.93 2.06 -5.13
C PHE A 130 -10.38 2.39 -3.75
N GLY A 131 -10.55 1.48 -2.80
CA GLY A 131 -10.13 1.65 -1.41
C GLY A 131 -8.75 1.06 -1.14
N LEU A 132 -8.07 1.62 -0.14
CA LEU A 132 -6.92 1.02 0.53
C LEU A 132 -7.36 0.67 1.95
N LEU A 133 -7.22 -0.60 2.32
CA LEU A 133 -7.73 -1.14 3.58
C LEU A 133 -6.59 -1.68 4.45
N ASP A 134 -6.75 -1.52 5.76
CA ASP A 134 -6.15 -2.32 6.83
C ASP A 134 -7.22 -3.29 7.37
N PRO A 135 -7.30 -4.54 6.86
CA PRO A 135 -8.32 -5.50 7.28
C PRO A 135 -8.26 -5.88 8.77
N ASP A 136 -7.13 -5.62 9.44
CA ASP A 136 -6.86 -6.07 10.81
C ASP A 136 -7.22 -5.02 11.88
N GLU A 137 -7.49 -3.77 11.48
CA GLU A 137 -7.84 -2.65 12.38
C GLU A 137 -9.18 -2.00 11.99
N GLU A 138 -9.85 -1.32 12.94
CA GLU A 138 -11.08 -0.55 12.68
C GLU A 138 -10.80 0.96 12.83
N PRO A 139 -11.32 1.83 11.93
CA PRO A 139 -11.98 1.49 10.68
C PRO A 139 -11.00 0.80 9.71
N ARG A 140 -11.53 -0.12 8.90
CA ARG A 140 -10.72 -0.89 7.93
C ARG A 140 -10.26 -0.04 6.76
N ASP A 141 -11.12 0.85 6.29
CA ASP A 141 -10.82 1.70 5.15
C ASP A 141 -9.97 2.89 5.60
N ILE A 142 -8.81 3.08 4.96
CA ILE A 142 -7.79 4.05 5.38
C ILE A 142 -7.45 5.06 4.28
N ALA A 143 -7.75 4.78 3.02
CA ALA A 143 -7.63 5.76 1.95
C ALA A 143 -8.46 5.38 0.71
N GLU A 144 -8.74 6.38 -0.11
CA GLU A 144 -9.37 6.20 -1.41
C GLU A 144 -8.41 6.62 -2.53
N PHE A 145 -8.20 5.75 -3.52
CA PHE A 145 -7.41 6.07 -4.70
C PHE A 145 -8.17 7.02 -5.62
N VAL A 146 -7.43 7.93 -6.25
CA VAL A 146 -8.03 8.95 -7.14
C VAL A 146 -8.55 8.37 -8.45
N SER A 147 -8.11 7.16 -8.82
CA SER A 147 -8.51 6.45 -10.04
C SER A 147 -7.99 5.01 -10.06
N ALA A 148 -8.50 4.17 -10.97
CA ALA A 148 -7.94 2.83 -11.23
C ALA A 148 -6.45 2.85 -11.61
N PRO A 149 -5.98 3.70 -12.55
CA PRO A 149 -4.55 3.80 -12.85
C PRO A 149 -3.68 4.18 -11.64
N ALA A 150 -4.20 4.96 -10.70
CA ALA A 150 -3.49 5.29 -9.48
C ALA A 150 -3.37 4.08 -8.53
N ALA A 151 -4.44 3.28 -8.41
CA ALA A 151 -4.40 2.01 -7.69
C ALA A 151 -3.42 1.02 -8.35
N ASP A 152 -3.45 0.90 -9.68
CA ASP A 152 -2.52 0.05 -10.44
C ASP A 152 -1.06 0.49 -10.28
N ALA A 153 -0.78 1.79 -10.30
CA ALA A 153 0.56 2.32 -10.05
C ALA A 153 1.05 1.98 -8.64
N PHE A 154 0.18 2.04 -7.64
CA PHE A 154 0.50 1.62 -6.28
C PHE A 154 0.78 0.12 -6.19
N ILE A 155 -0.06 -0.71 -6.83
CA ILE A 155 0.14 -2.17 -6.90
C ILE A 155 1.49 -2.51 -7.52
N ALA A 156 1.78 -1.97 -8.71
CA ALA A 156 3.04 -2.20 -9.40
C ALA A 156 4.25 -1.73 -8.57
N PHE A 157 4.13 -0.61 -7.87
CA PHE A 157 5.19 -0.13 -6.98
C PHE A 157 5.42 -1.05 -5.79
N LEU A 158 4.35 -1.51 -5.11
CA LEU A 158 4.45 -2.42 -3.97
C LEU A 158 5.04 -3.76 -4.38
N ASP A 159 4.60 -4.32 -5.50
CA ASP A 159 5.13 -5.58 -6.02
C ASP A 159 6.63 -5.44 -6.35
N ALA A 160 7.05 -4.33 -6.95
CA ALA A 160 8.46 -4.05 -7.20
C ALA A 160 9.28 -3.83 -5.90
N LEU A 161 8.67 -3.20 -4.89
CA LEU A 161 9.30 -2.91 -3.61
C LEU A 161 9.53 -4.18 -2.78
N LEU A 162 8.54 -5.08 -2.76
CA LEU A 162 8.58 -6.33 -2.01
C LEU A 162 9.31 -7.44 -2.79
N GLY A 163 9.32 -7.35 -4.12
CA GLY A 163 9.98 -8.30 -5.02
C GLY A 163 9.38 -9.70 -4.97
N ASP A 164 10.14 -10.71 -5.40
CA ASP A 164 9.72 -12.12 -5.44
C ASP A 164 9.69 -12.80 -4.06
N ARG A 165 9.58 -12.04 -2.97
CA ARG A 165 9.47 -12.56 -1.59
C ARG A 165 8.08 -13.12 -1.28
N ALA A 166 7.17 -13.06 -2.25
CA ALA A 166 5.84 -13.62 -2.18
C ALA A 166 5.87 -15.16 -2.29
N TYR A 167 5.31 -15.83 -1.30
CA TYR A 167 4.94 -17.25 -1.34
C TYR A 167 3.44 -17.34 -1.71
N GLY A 168 3.11 -17.95 -2.85
CA GLY A 168 1.72 -18.07 -3.36
C GLY A 168 1.69 -18.04 -4.89
N GLU A 169 0.71 -18.72 -5.52
CA GLU A 169 0.58 -18.76 -6.98
C GLU A 169 0.24 -17.37 -7.54
N LYS A 170 0.92 -16.99 -8.63
CA LYS A 170 0.40 -16.00 -9.59
C LYS A 170 -0.67 -16.65 -10.45
#